data_AF-A0A3P6PN08-F1
#
_entry.id   AF-A0A3P6PN08-F1
#
_cell.length_a   1.000
_cell.length_b   1.000
_cell.length_c   1.000
_cell.angle_alpha   90.00
_cell.angle_beta   90.00
_cell.angle_gamma   90.00
#
_symmetry.space_group_name_H-M   'P 1'
#
loop_
_entity.id
_entity.type
_entity.pdbx_description
1 polymer ?
#
loop_
_entity_poly.entity_id
_entity_poly.type
_entity_poly.pdbx_seq_one_letter_code
_entity_poly.pdbx_strand_id
1 'polypeptide(L)'
;MLLMSDLYIWCAGQLLPSPLRNFPTLPIVKLGKHFEKMRDFEKHMSKVPSMIELYHLTVSGNVTFGKDVVLKGTVIIIAQDNEQIDIPNGSVLENKVVTGNLRIVNH
;
A
#
# COMPACT_ATOMS: atom_id res chain seq x y z
N MET A 1 -1.63 -1.19 8.96
CA MET A 1 -2.03 -0.88 7.57
C MET A 1 -3.48 -1.27 7.27
N LEU A 2 -3.89 -2.55 7.36
CA LEU A 2 -5.25 -2.99 6.97
C LEU A 2 -6.38 -2.20 7.67
N LEU A 3 -6.33 -2.09 9.00
CA LEU A 3 -7.33 -1.37 9.81
C LEU A 3 -7.38 0.14 9.53
N MET A 4 -6.33 0.69 8.90
CA MET A 4 -6.21 2.11 8.57
C MET A 4 -6.61 2.41 7.12
N SER A 5 -7.03 1.38 6.37
CA SER A 5 -7.44 1.50 4.97
C SER A 5 -8.96 1.54 4.83
N ASP A 6 -9.40 1.81 3.59
CA ASP A 6 -10.80 1.75 3.16
C ASP A 6 -11.43 0.35 3.17
N LEU A 7 -10.68 -0.68 3.56
CA LEU A 7 -11.21 -2.03 3.86
C LEU A 7 -12.16 -2.03 5.03
N TYR A 8 -12.10 -1.02 5.89
CA TYR A 8 -12.94 -0.89 7.06
C TYR A 8 -13.59 0.50 7.11
N ILE A 9 -14.80 0.54 7.64
CA ILE A 9 -15.53 1.76 7.90
C ILE A 9 -15.77 1.89 9.40
N TRP A 10 -15.76 3.12 9.89
CA TRP A 10 -16.16 3.43 11.25
C TRP A 10 -17.68 3.66 11.29
N CYS A 11 -18.41 2.81 12.00
CA CYS A 11 -19.86 2.89 12.13
C CYS A 11 -20.28 2.69 13.58
N ALA A 12 -21.01 3.65 14.15
CA ALA A 12 -21.56 3.57 15.51
C ALA A 12 -20.55 3.14 16.60
N GLY A 13 -19.31 3.62 16.52
CA GLY A 13 -18.26 3.30 17.50
C GLY A 13 -17.56 1.95 17.28
N GLN A 14 -17.87 1.26 16.18
CA GLN A 14 -17.26 -0.02 15.80
C GLN A 14 -16.59 0.08 14.43
N LEU A 15 -15.54 -0.72 14.25
CA LEU A 15 -14.86 -0.87 12.97
C LEU A 15 -15.46 -2.06 12.23
N LEU A 16 -16.17 -1.80 11.13
CA LEU A 16 -16.85 -2.82 10.32
C LEU A 16 -16.15 -2.99 8.97
N PRO A 17 -16.15 -4.20 8.38
CA PRO A 17 -15.69 -4.39 7.00
C PRO A 17 -16.48 -3.49 6.04
N SER A 18 -15.78 -2.91 5.07
CA SER A 18 -16.39 -2.02 4.09
C SER A 18 -17.38 -2.77 3.20
N PRO A 19 -18.63 -2.29 3.05
CA PRO A 19 -19.63 -2.91 2.16
C PRO A 19 -19.27 -2.77 0.68
N LEU A 20 -18.32 -1.88 0.35
CA LEU A 20 -17.80 -1.71 -1.00
C LEU A 20 -16.85 -2.84 -1.41
N ARG A 21 -16.45 -3.70 -0.46
CA ARG A 21 -15.57 -4.83 -0.76
C ARG A 21 -16.41 -5.99 -1.33
N ASN A 22 -16.24 -6.24 -2.62
CA ASN A 22 -16.90 -7.35 -3.33
C ASN A 22 -16.33 -8.74 -3.01
N PHE A 23 -15.26 -8.82 -2.19
CA PHE A 23 -14.54 -10.06 -1.89
C PHE A 23 -14.76 -10.48 -0.43
N PRO A 24 -15.09 -11.75 -0.18
CA PRO A 24 -15.37 -12.23 1.19
C PRO A 24 -14.11 -12.33 2.05
N THR A 25 -12.91 -12.36 1.45
CA THR A 25 -11.64 -12.55 2.15
C THR A 25 -10.87 -11.23 2.29
N LEU A 26 -10.08 -11.13 3.36
CA LEU A 26 -9.12 -10.03 3.53
C LEU A 26 -7.93 -10.21 2.58
N PRO A 27 -7.33 -9.10 2.10
CA PRO A 27 -6.15 -9.19 1.25
C PRO A 27 -4.95 -9.69 2.04
N ILE A 28 -4.09 -10.46 1.38
CA ILE A 28 -2.78 -10.84 1.92
C ILE A 28 -1.85 -9.64 1.76
N VAL A 29 -1.30 -9.15 2.86
CA VAL A 29 -0.34 -8.04 2.85
C VAL A 29 0.97 -8.51 3.47
N LYS A 30 2.05 -8.42 2.70
CA LYS A 30 3.42 -8.70 3.15
C LYS A 30 4.27 -7.44 2.97
N LEU A 31 4.75 -6.89 4.06
CA LEU A 31 5.64 -5.74 4.06
C LEU A 31 7.03 -6.18 4.52
N GLY A 32 8.07 -5.69 3.85
CA GLY A 32 9.45 -5.97 4.21
C GLY A 32 9.92 -5.18 5.44
N LYS A 33 11.20 -5.37 5.78
CA LYS A 33 11.84 -4.83 7.00
C LYS A 33 11.72 -3.31 7.18
N HIS A 34 11.63 -2.56 6.07
CA HIS A 34 11.47 -1.10 6.07
C HIS A 34 10.13 -0.61 6.68
N PHE A 35 9.19 -1.51 6.93
CA PHE A 35 7.86 -1.19 7.49
C PHE A 35 7.63 -1.82 8.87
N GLU A 36 8.63 -2.46 9.48
CA GLU A 36 8.48 -3.12 10.80
C GLU A 36 8.26 -2.11 11.94
N LYS A 37 8.94 -0.96 11.88
CA LYS A 37 8.81 0.09 12.89
C LYS A 37 7.76 1.10 12.46
N MET A 38 6.88 1.48 13.38
CA MET A 38 5.82 2.47 13.13
C MET A 38 6.35 3.78 12.56
N ARG A 39 7.48 4.28 13.08
CA ARG A 39 8.13 5.50 12.57
C ARG A 39 8.58 5.39 11.13
N ASP A 40 9.06 4.23 10.72
CA ASP A 40 9.51 4.01 9.34
C ASP A 40 8.30 3.77 8.44
N PHE A 41 7.26 3.09 8.92
CA PHE A 41 5.97 2.99 8.23
C PHE A 41 5.39 4.37 7.90
N GLU A 42 5.33 5.29 8.86
CA GLU A 42 4.81 6.66 8.66
C GLU A 42 5.64 7.49 7.67
N LYS A 43 6.97 7.28 7.62
CA LYS A 43 7.83 7.95 6.64
C LYS A 43 7.57 7.48 5.21
N HIS A 44 7.39 6.17 5.04
CA HIS A 44 7.20 5.56 3.72
C HIS A 44 5.75 5.58 3.25
N MET A 45 4.79 5.82 4.14
CA MET A 45 3.38 5.96 3.79
C MET A 45 2.83 7.32 4.19
N SER A 46 2.74 8.23 3.21
CA SER A 46 2.08 9.52 3.41
C SER A 46 0.59 9.37 3.75
N LYS A 47 -0.07 8.38 3.12
CA LYS A 47 -1.45 7.99 3.37
C LYS A 47 -1.56 6.51 3.01
N VAL A 48 -2.37 5.76 3.76
CA VAL A 48 -2.61 4.35 3.43
C VAL A 48 -3.31 4.27 2.07
N PRO A 49 -2.82 3.46 1.13
CA PRO A 49 -3.44 3.32 -0.18
C PRO A 49 -4.84 2.69 -0.07
N SER A 50 -5.68 2.98 -1.06
CA SER A 50 -6.94 2.26 -1.24
C SER A 50 -6.65 0.80 -1.59
N MET A 51 -7.31 -0.12 -0.87
CA MET A 51 -7.12 -1.56 -1.00
C MET A 51 -8.45 -2.31 -1.18
N ILE A 52 -9.54 -1.60 -1.49
CA ILE A 52 -10.88 -2.18 -1.58
C ILE A 52 -10.98 -3.36 -2.56
N GLU A 53 -10.24 -3.27 -3.68
CA GLU A 53 -10.13 -4.29 -4.74
C GLU A 53 -8.84 -5.12 -4.67
N LEU A 54 -8.07 -5.03 -3.57
CA LEU A 54 -6.81 -5.75 -3.41
C LEU A 54 -7.04 -7.22 -3.02
N TYR A 55 -6.22 -8.11 -3.59
CA TYR A 55 -6.09 -9.52 -3.19
C TYR A 55 -4.76 -9.80 -2.49
N HIS A 56 -3.66 -9.34 -3.07
CA HIS A 56 -2.32 -9.63 -2.60
C HIS A 56 -1.43 -8.43 -2.80
N LEU A 57 -0.76 -7.99 -1.73
CA LEU A 57 0.28 -6.98 -1.76
C LEU A 57 1.57 -7.57 -1.18
N THR A 58 2.66 -7.43 -1.91
CA THR A 58 4.01 -7.65 -1.37
C THR A 58 4.87 -6.44 -1.66
N VAL A 59 5.46 -5.87 -0.62
CA VAL A 59 6.39 -4.73 -0.71
C VAL A 59 7.71 -5.13 -0.09
N SER A 60 8.79 -5.04 -0.84
CA SER A 60 10.15 -5.33 -0.37
C SER A 60 11.11 -4.20 -0.77
N GLY A 61 12.07 -3.93 0.09
CA GLY A 61 13.05 -2.86 -0.08
C GLY A 61 12.53 -1.49 0.35
N ASN A 62 13.26 -0.45 -0.05
CA ASN A 62 12.95 0.94 0.23
C ASN A 62 11.90 1.47 -0.76
N VAL A 63 10.63 1.46 -0.35
CA VAL A 63 9.49 1.86 -1.18
C VAL A 63 8.69 2.93 -0.45
N THR A 64 8.40 4.04 -1.13
CA THR A 64 7.57 5.14 -0.60
C THR A 64 6.26 5.21 -1.37
N PHE A 65 5.15 5.39 -0.66
CA PHE A 65 3.83 5.60 -1.23
C PHE A 65 3.42 7.07 -1.13
N GLY A 66 3.11 7.65 -2.27
CA GLY A 66 2.44 8.94 -2.37
C GLY A 66 1.00 8.92 -1.84
N LYS A 67 0.33 10.07 -1.93
CA LYS A 67 -1.07 10.24 -1.54
C LYS A 67 -2.00 9.62 -2.59
N ASP A 68 -3.15 9.16 -2.13
CA ASP A 68 -4.26 8.70 -2.99
C ASP A 68 -3.87 7.58 -3.98
N VAL A 69 -2.92 6.73 -3.58
CA VAL A 69 -2.55 5.53 -4.32
C VAL A 69 -3.65 4.48 -4.20
N VAL A 70 -3.94 3.76 -5.29
CA VAL A 70 -4.95 2.69 -5.36
C VAL A 70 -4.28 1.39 -5.78
N LEU A 71 -4.52 0.32 -5.03
CA LEU A 71 -3.97 -1.01 -5.27
C LEU A 71 -5.09 -2.02 -5.56
N LYS A 72 -4.98 -2.75 -6.68
CA LYS A 72 -6.01 -3.67 -7.17
C LYS A 72 -5.43 -5.02 -7.57
N GLY A 73 -6.15 -6.10 -7.26
CA GLY A 73 -5.76 -7.46 -7.60
C GLY A 73 -4.46 -7.89 -6.92
N THR A 74 -3.47 -8.32 -7.71
CA THR A 74 -2.14 -8.71 -7.19
C THR A 74 -1.09 -7.64 -7.50
N VAL A 75 -0.54 -7.01 -6.47
CA VAL A 75 0.51 -6.00 -6.60
C VAL A 75 1.76 -6.45 -5.86
N ILE A 76 2.90 -6.44 -6.55
CA ILE A 76 4.21 -6.78 -5.97
C ILE A 76 5.16 -5.62 -6.28
N ILE A 77 5.81 -5.06 -5.28
CA ILE A 77 6.75 -3.94 -5.42
C ILE A 77 8.07 -4.34 -4.78
N ILE A 78 9.15 -4.31 -5.56
CA ILE A 78 10.47 -4.76 -5.14
C ILE A 78 11.51 -3.72 -5.54
N ALA A 79 11.99 -2.96 -4.55
CA ALA A 79 13.23 -2.18 -4.67
C ALA A 79 14.41 -3.07 -4.24
N GLN A 80 15.45 -3.17 -5.05
CA GLN A 80 16.65 -3.93 -4.67
C GLN A 80 17.48 -3.18 -3.62
N ASP A 81 18.53 -3.83 -3.11
CA ASP A 81 19.45 -3.20 -2.17
C ASP A 81 20.07 -1.94 -2.78
N ASN A 82 20.12 -0.85 -2.01
CA ASN A 82 20.54 0.50 -2.44
C ASN A 82 19.64 1.18 -3.47
N GLU A 83 18.54 0.56 -3.91
CA GLU A 83 17.53 1.21 -4.74
C GLU A 83 16.41 1.82 -3.89
N GLN A 84 15.63 2.70 -4.50
CA GLN A 84 14.43 3.27 -3.92
C GLN A 84 13.35 3.36 -4.99
N ILE A 85 12.10 3.10 -4.60
CA ILE A 85 10.94 3.30 -5.48
C ILE A 85 9.97 4.24 -4.79
N ASP A 86 9.79 5.43 -5.36
CA ASP A 86 8.74 6.36 -4.96
C ASP A 86 7.54 6.17 -5.88
N ILE A 87 6.43 5.68 -5.32
CA ILE A 87 5.15 5.56 -6.02
C ILE A 87 4.49 6.95 -6.04
N PRO A 88 4.25 7.56 -7.22
CA PRO A 88 3.68 8.89 -7.33
C PRO A 88 2.28 9.00 -6.71
N ASN A 89 1.89 10.22 -6.36
CA ASN A 89 0.53 10.52 -5.92
C ASN A 89 -0.50 10.12 -6.99
N GLY A 90 -1.64 9.57 -6.58
CA GLY A 90 -2.73 9.17 -7.45
C GLY A 90 -2.47 7.92 -8.29
N SER A 91 -1.33 7.23 -8.09
CA SER A 91 -0.99 6.03 -8.87
C SER A 91 -2.01 4.91 -8.66
N VAL A 92 -2.40 4.27 -9.75
CA VAL A 92 -3.27 3.08 -9.74
C VAL A 92 -2.45 1.87 -10.20
N LEU A 93 -2.23 0.91 -9.30
CA LEU A 93 -1.50 -0.32 -9.59
C LEU A 93 -2.46 -1.50 -9.59
N GLU A 94 -2.67 -2.10 -10.76
CA GLU A 94 -3.58 -3.23 -10.95
C GLU A 94 -2.89 -4.39 -11.65
N ASN A 95 -2.76 -5.52 -10.93
CA ASN A 95 -2.12 -6.74 -11.46
C ASN A 95 -0.72 -6.44 -12.03
N LYS A 96 0.14 -5.84 -11.19
CA LYS A 96 1.47 -5.37 -11.58
C LYS A 96 2.56 -5.87 -10.64
N VAL A 97 3.71 -6.14 -11.23
CA VAL A 97 5.00 -6.24 -10.54
C VAL A 97 5.79 -4.97 -10.87
N VAL A 98 6.15 -4.20 -9.87
CA VAL A 98 6.94 -2.96 -9.98
C VAL A 98 8.33 -3.24 -9.40
N THR A 99 9.36 -2.98 -10.18
CA THR A 99 10.76 -3.12 -9.76
C THR A 99 11.65 -2.10 -10.43
N GLY A 100 12.80 -1.82 -9.83
CA GLY A 100 13.80 -0.87 -10.31
C GLY A 100 14.05 0.27 -9.33
N ASN A 101 14.54 1.39 -9.85
CA ASN A 101 14.91 2.56 -9.08
C ASN A 101 14.21 3.81 -9.65
N LEU A 102 13.32 4.39 -8.86
CA LEU A 102 12.57 5.60 -9.20
C LEU A 102 12.58 6.53 -7.99
N ARG A 103 13.20 7.72 -8.15
CA ARG A 103 13.19 8.77 -7.14
C ARG A 103 12.42 9.99 -7.62
N ILE A 104 11.50 10.45 -6.79
CA ILE A 104 10.72 11.68 -7.05
C ILE A 104 11.33 12.80 -6.19
N VAL A 105 11.79 13.86 -6.86
CA VAL A 105 12.39 15.04 -6.21
C VAL A 105 11.49 16.25 -6.42
N ASN A 106 11.28 17.04 -5.37
CA ASN A 106 10.54 18.30 -5.49
C ASN A 106 11.35 19.30 -6.32
N HIS A 107 10.67 20.05 -7.17
CA HIS A 107 11.22 21.22 -7.85
C HIS A 107 10.89 22.49 -7.07
#